data_AF-A0AAV5VQK6-F1
#
_entry.id   AF-A0AAV5VQK6-F1
#
_cell.length_a   1.000
_cell.length_b   1.000
_cell.length_c   1.000
_cell.angle_alpha   90.00
_cell.angle_beta   90.00
_cell.angle_gamma   90.00
#
_symmetry.space_group_name_H-M   'P 1'
#
loop_
_entity.id
_entity.type
_entity.pdbx_description
1 polymer ?
#
loop_
_entity_poly.entity_id
_entity_poly.type
_entity_poly.pdbx_seq_one_letter_code
_entity_poly.pdbx_strand_id
1 'polypeptide(L)'
;VCQVGGIVDILAILVNYLLGILPARGYFLPFYLSTPTIGTTYLAFSWGIRYSQNITAIIMAVNRLTAILYPFRFRTFSDNSFKHGYFTMAGVIASVFVLYMVVNYSVVLIHFKRV
;
A
#
# COMPACT_ATOMS: atom_id res chain seq x y z
N VAL A 1 4.60 1.32 12.43
CA VAL A 1 4.15 0.32 11.42
C VAL A 1 2.67 -0.04 11.62
N CYS A 2 2.26 -0.58 12.77
CA CYS A 2 0.84 -0.96 13.00
C CYS A 2 -0.16 0.20 12.90
N GLN A 3 0.16 1.37 13.46
CA GLN A 3 -0.71 2.55 13.35
C GLN A 3 -0.88 3.03 11.91
N VAL A 4 0.22 3.03 11.14
CA VAL A 4 0.21 3.39 9.71
C VAL A 4 -0.63 2.37 8.92
N GLY A 5 -0.46 1.08 9.19
CA GLY A 5 -1.29 0.02 8.60
C GLY A 5 -2.77 0.21 8.86
N GLY A 6 -3.16 0.47 10.11
CA GLY A 6 -4.56 0.69 10.48
C GLY A 6 -5.19 1.90 9.78
N ILE A 7 -4.45 2.99 9.63
CA ILE A 7 -4.94 4.17 8.87
C ILE A 7 -5.13 3.80 7.39
N VAL A 8 -4.18 3.08 6.80
CA VAL A 8 -4.26 2.61 5.41
C VAL A 8 -5.45 1.68 5.22
N ASP A 9 -5.76 0.80 6.17
CA ASP A 9 -6.92 -0.09 6.13
C ASP A 9 -8.24 0.68 6.17
N ILE A 10 -8.36 1.70 7.03
CA ILE A 10 -9.55 2.57 7.09
C ILE A 10 -9.73 3.31 5.77
N LEU A 11 -8.66 3.86 5.20
CA LEU A 11 -8.69 4.51 3.89
C LEU A 11 -9.09 3.52 2.79
N ALA A 12 -8.64 2.27 2.86
CA ALA A 12 -9.04 1.20 1.94
C ALA A 12 -10.55 1.00 1.95
N ILE A 13 -11.14 0.91 3.14
CA ILE A 13 -12.57 0.71 3.31
C ILE A 13 -13.33 1.89 2.70
N LEU A 14 -12.93 3.14 3.02
CA LEU A 14 -13.59 4.33 2.49
C LEU A 14 -13.52 4.42 0.97
N VAL A 15 -12.34 4.20 0.38
CA VAL A 15 -12.14 4.25 -1.08
C VAL A 15 -12.96 3.17 -1.79
N ASN A 16 -12.93 1.93 -1.31
CA ASN A 16 -13.69 0.84 -1.93
C ASN A 16 -15.19 1.02 -1.76
N TYR A 17 -15.64 1.55 -0.62
CA TYR A 17 -17.05 1.77 -0.37
C TYR A 17 -17.60 2.92 -1.23
N LEU A 18 -16.94 4.08 -1.19
CA LEU A 18 -17.40 5.28 -1.87
C LEU A 18 -17.23 5.22 -3.38
N LEU A 19 -16.10 4.70 -3.89
CA LEU A 19 -15.79 4.76 -5.32
C LEU A 19 -15.96 3.42 -6.05
N GLY A 20 -16.18 2.31 -5.31
CA GLY A 20 -16.42 0.99 -5.88
C GLY A 20 -17.85 0.48 -5.65
N ILE A 21 -18.25 0.35 -4.38
CA ILE A 21 -19.52 -0.30 -4.01
C ILE A 21 -20.73 0.56 -4.34
N LEU A 22 -20.71 1.86 -4.02
CA LEU A 22 -21.82 2.78 -4.34
C LEU A 22 -22.16 2.81 -5.84
N PRO A 23 -21.20 3.05 -6.76
CA PRO A 23 -21.49 3.01 -8.19
C PRO A 23 -21.96 1.64 -8.67
N ALA A 24 -21.39 0.54 -8.16
CA ALA A 24 -21.82 -0.82 -8.51
C ALA A 24 -23.27 -1.13 -8.08
N ARG A 25 -23.78 -0.43 -7.06
CA ARG A 25 -25.17 -0.52 -6.60
C ARG A 25 -26.10 0.49 -7.29
N GLY A 26 -25.61 1.27 -8.26
CA GLY A 26 -26.39 2.25 -9.02
C GLY A 26 -26.54 3.62 -8.34
N TYR A 27 -25.94 3.83 -7.17
CA TYR A 27 -25.97 5.13 -6.49
C TYR A 27 -25.01 6.11 -7.17
N PHE A 28 -25.52 7.30 -7.50
CA PHE A 28 -24.79 8.39 -8.18
C PHE A 28 -24.08 7.96 -9.49
N LEU A 29 -24.60 6.91 -10.17
CA LEU A 29 -24.01 6.39 -11.40
C LEU A 29 -23.77 7.47 -12.48
N PRO A 30 -24.69 8.44 -12.72
CA PRO A 30 -24.44 9.52 -13.69
C PRO A 30 -23.25 10.40 -13.31
N PHE A 31 -22.97 10.59 -12.02
CA PHE A 31 -21.81 11.33 -11.54
C PHE A 31 -20.52 10.54 -11.77
N TYR A 32 -20.49 9.25 -11.42
CA TYR A 32 -19.30 8.41 -11.63
C TYR A 32 -18.96 8.20 -13.11
N LEU A 33 -19.97 8.16 -13.98
CA LEU A 33 -19.80 8.03 -15.43
C LEU A 33 -19.66 9.37 -16.15
N SER A 34 -19.82 10.51 -15.46
CA SER A 34 -19.71 11.84 -16.08
C SER A 34 -18.31 12.13 -16.61
N THR A 35 -17.29 11.49 -16.04
CA THR A 35 -15.89 11.70 -16.43
C THR A 35 -15.05 10.45 -16.15
N PRO A 36 -14.13 10.07 -17.06
CA PRO A 36 -13.21 8.94 -16.84
C PRO A 36 -12.21 9.20 -15.71
N THR A 37 -12.06 10.45 -15.27
CA THR A 37 -11.15 10.83 -14.19
C THR A 37 -11.50 10.17 -12.87
N ILE A 38 -12.79 10.05 -12.52
CA ILE A 38 -13.23 9.45 -11.25
C ILE A 38 -12.85 7.96 -11.19
N GLY A 39 -13.05 7.22 -12.28
CA GLY A 39 -12.64 5.81 -12.38
C GLY A 39 -11.12 5.63 -12.31
N THR A 40 -10.37 6.54 -12.93
CA THR A 40 -8.90 6.56 -12.87
C THR A 40 -8.41 6.82 -11.46
N THR A 41 -9.02 7.80 -10.76
CA THR A 41 -8.73 8.12 -9.36
C THR A 41 -9.03 6.93 -8.45
N TYR A 42 -10.16 6.25 -8.63
CA TYR A 42 -10.48 5.03 -7.88
C TYR A 42 -9.41 3.95 -8.05
N LEU A 43 -9.04 3.63 -9.28
CA LEU A 43 -8.03 2.60 -9.57
C LEU A 43 -6.67 2.95 -8.96
N ALA A 44 -6.25 4.20 -9.10
CA ALA A 44 -5.03 4.73 -8.48
C ALA A 44 -5.03 4.53 -6.96
N PHE A 45 -6.07 5.01 -6.26
CA PHE A 45 -6.15 4.88 -4.80
C PHE A 45 -6.28 3.42 -4.34
N SER A 46 -7.14 2.63 -4.99
CA SER A 46 -7.36 1.23 -4.64
C SER A 46 -6.08 0.40 -4.76
N TRP A 47 -5.29 0.62 -5.81
CA TRP A 47 -4.02 -0.07 -6.00
C TRP A 47 -2.92 0.45 -5.08
N GLY A 48 -2.80 1.77 -4.92
CA GLY A 48 -1.82 2.38 -4.01
C GLY A 48 -1.97 1.89 -2.57
N ILE A 49 -3.20 1.85 -2.07
CA ILE A 49 -3.53 1.38 -0.73
C ILE A 49 -3.15 -0.10 -0.54
N ARG A 50 -3.45 -0.97 -1.51
CA ARG A 50 -3.07 -2.39 -1.47
C ARG A 50 -1.56 -2.58 -1.35
N TYR A 51 -0.75 -1.77 -2.04
CA TYR A 51 0.71 -1.84 -1.90
C TYR A 51 1.16 -1.41 -0.51
N SER A 52 0.61 -0.32 0.03
CA SER A 52 0.92 0.12 1.39
C SER A 52 0.58 -0.94 2.44
N GLN A 53 -0.54 -1.66 2.27
CA GLN A 53 -0.90 -2.80 3.14
C GLN A 53 0.12 -3.94 3.05
N ASN A 54 0.51 -4.33 1.84
CA ASN A 54 1.50 -5.39 1.61
C ASN A 54 2.87 -5.07 2.21
N ILE A 55 3.36 -3.84 2.02
CA ILE A 55 4.62 -3.39 2.64
C ILE A 55 4.53 -3.49 4.17
N THR A 56 3.43 -2.99 4.74
CA THR A 56 3.22 -3.00 6.20
C THR A 56 3.20 -4.44 6.73
N ALA A 57 2.51 -5.35 6.03
CA ALA A 57 2.45 -6.77 6.38
C ALA A 57 3.83 -7.43 6.34
N ILE A 58 4.63 -7.19 5.30
CA ILE A 58 5.99 -7.74 5.17
C ILE A 58 6.91 -7.20 6.27
N ILE A 59 6.88 -5.89 6.54
CA ILE A 59 7.70 -5.29 7.61
C ILE A 59 7.32 -5.87 8.97
N MET A 60 6.03 -6.10 9.23
CA MET A 60 5.60 -6.77 10.46
C MET A 60 6.06 -8.23 10.54
N ALA A 61 5.99 -8.98 9.43
CA ALA A 61 6.46 -10.35 9.36
C ALA A 61 7.97 -10.44 9.60
N VAL A 62 8.75 -9.56 8.97
CA VAL A 62 10.18 -9.40 9.20
C VAL A 62 10.45 -9.08 10.67
N ASN A 63 9.74 -8.11 11.25
CA ASN A 63 9.92 -7.75 12.65
C ASN A 63 9.70 -8.93 13.60
N ARG A 64 8.67 -9.75 13.34
CA ARG A 64 8.40 -10.98 14.09
C ARG A 64 9.47 -12.05 13.88
N LEU A 65 9.90 -12.26 12.64
CA LEU A 65 10.95 -13.23 12.30
C LEU A 65 12.28 -12.86 12.97
N THR A 66 12.66 -11.59 12.92
CA THR A 66 13.87 -11.07 13.55
C THR A 66 13.82 -11.24 15.07
N ALA A 67 12.65 -11.05 15.70
CA ALA A 67 12.48 -11.30 17.14
C ALA A 67 12.65 -12.78 17.52
N ILE A 68 12.25 -13.72 16.65
CA ILE A 68 12.39 -15.16 16.88
C ILE A 68 13.83 -15.64 16.66
N LEU A 69 14.46 -15.20 15.57
CA LEU A 69 15.82 -15.66 15.20
C LEU A 69 16.91 -15.04 16.08
N TYR A 70 16.72 -13.81 16.54
CA TYR A 70 17.72 -13.07 17.32
C TYR A 70 17.13 -12.42 18.57
N PRO A 71 16.55 -13.19 19.51
CA PRO A 71 15.76 -12.65 20.62
C PRO A 71 16.56 -11.71 21.54
N PHE A 72 17.81 -12.06 21.86
CA PHE A 72 18.67 -11.24 22.71
C PHE A 72 19.10 -9.93 22.05
N ARG A 73 19.43 -9.95 20.75
CA ARG A 73 19.81 -8.74 20.00
C ARG A 73 18.61 -7.85 19.71
N PHE A 74 17.46 -8.46 19.44
CA PHE A 74 16.21 -7.76 19.21
C PHE A 74 15.69 -7.07 20.48
N ARG A 75 15.82 -7.70 21.66
CA ARG A 75 15.40 -7.09 22.93
C ARG A 75 16.23 -5.87 23.31
N THR A 76 17.54 -5.92 23.10
CA THR A 76 18.42 -4.80 23.44
C THR A 76 18.37 -3.71 22.37
N PHE A 77 18.07 -4.07 21.11
CA PHE A 77 17.97 -3.20 19.93
C PHE A 77 18.96 -2.02 19.98
N SER A 78 20.20 -2.29 20.36
CA SER A 78 21.24 -1.29 20.66
C SER A 78 22.39 -1.41 19.67
N ASP A 79 22.60 -2.60 19.12
CA ASP A 79 23.64 -2.87 18.12
C ASP A 79 23.35 -2.09 16.82
N ASN A 80 24.25 -1.16 16.50
CA ASN A 80 24.14 -0.28 15.34
C ASN A 80 24.25 -1.05 14.01
N SER A 81 25.03 -2.13 13.95
CA SER A 81 25.14 -2.96 12.75
C SER A 81 23.84 -3.69 12.47
N PHE A 82 23.18 -4.20 13.52
CA PHE A 82 21.89 -4.86 13.42
C PHE A 82 20.77 -3.90 12.99
N LYS A 83 20.71 -2.70 13.59
CA LYS A 83 19.78 -1.64 13.16
C LYS A 83 19.97 -1.29 11.70
N HIS A 84 21.21 -1.09 11.27
CA HIS A 84 21.50 -0.71 9.90
C HIS A 84 21.04 -1.80 8.92
N GLY A 85 21.33 -3.07 9.19
CA GLY A 85 20.84 -4.18 8.38
C GLY A 85 19.31 -4.25 8.31
N TYR A 86 18.62 -4.09 9.44
CA TYR A 86 17.16 -4.09 9.51
C TYR A 86 16.53 -2.96 8.70
N PHE A 87 17.01 -1.72 8.86
CA PHE A 87 16.48 -0.57 8.12
C PHE A 87 16.81 -0.62 6.63
N THR A 88 17.99 -1.10 6.26
CA THR A 88 18.36 -1.29 4.85
C THR A 88 17.44 -2.31 4.19
N MET A 89 17.16 -3.45 4.85
CA MET A 89 16.24 -4.45 4.29
C MET A 89 14.81 -3.91 4.16
N ALA A 90 14.31 -3.20 5.18
CA ALA A 90 13.00 -2.54 5.10
C ALA A 90 12.94 -1.50 3.98
N GLY A 91 14.03 -0.74 3.78
CA GLY A 91 14.17 0.25 2.70
C GLY A 91 14.22 -0.37 1.31
N VAL A 92 14.89 -1.52 1.13
CA VAL A 92 14.88 -2.28 -0.13
C VAL A 92 13.48 -2.78 -0.45
N ILE A 93 12.79 -3.37 0.53
CA ILE A 93 11.41 -3.83 0.37
C ILE A 93 10.51 -2.66 -0.04
N ALA A 94 10.58 -1.52 0.67
CA ALA A 94 9.80 -0.33 0.33
C ALA A 94 10.10 0.15 -1.10
N SER A 95 11.38 0.23 -1.48
CA SER A 95 11.82 0.70 -2.80
C SER A 95 11.29 -0.18 -3.94
N VAL A 96 11.33 -1.51 -3.79
CA VAL A 96 10.80 -2.46 -4.78
C VAL A 96 9.29 -2.26 -4.98
N PHE A 97 8.55 -2.07 -3.89
CA PHE A 97 7.11 -1.84 -3.97
C PHE A 97 6.76 -0.46 -4.55
N VAL A 98 7.54 0.58 -4.23
CA VAL A 98 7.37 1.91 -4.84
C VAL A 98 7.62 1.84 -6.35
N LEU A 99 8.67 1.14 -6.79
CA LEU A 99 8.92 0.91 -8.22
C LEU A 99 7.73 0.22 -8.89
N TYR A 100 7.21 -0.83 -8.26
CA TYR A 100 6.05 -1.56 -8.79
C TYR A 100 4.78 -0.71 -8.82
N MET A 101 4.59 0.18 -7.83
CA MET A 101 3.53 1.17 -7.82
C MET A 101 3.67 2.14 -9.01
N VAL A 102 4.86 2.70 -9.24
CA VAL A 102 5.10 3.59 -10.39
C VAL A 102 4.79 2.91 -11.71
N VAL A 103 5.27 1.68 -11.93
CA VAL A 103 4.99 0.90 -13.14
C VAL A 103 3.49 0.73 -13.34
N ASN A 104 2.76 0.34 -12.31
CA ASN A 104 1.32 0.14 -12.40
C ASN A 104 0.56 1.45 -12.66
N TYR A 105 0.96 2.56 -12.04
CA TYR A 105 0.39 3.87 -12.33
C TYR A 105 0.65 4.30 -13.78
N SER A 106 1.86 4.06 -14.30
CA SER A 106 2.16 4.31 -15.71
C SER A 106 1.27 3.50 -16.65
N VAL A 107 1.05 2.21 -16.35
CA VAL A 107 0.15 1.35 -17.13
C VAL A 107 -1.28 1.88 -17.12
N VAL A 108 -1.80 2.23 -15.95
CA VAL A 108 -3.15 2.79 -15.80
C VAL A 108 -3.28 4.08 -16.62
N LEU A 109 -2.33 5.01 -16.49
CA LEU A 109 -2.36 6.28 -17.25
C LEU A 109 -2.28 6.07 -18.77
N ILE A 110 -1.47 5.10 -19.24
CA ILE A 110 -1.37 4.79 -20.67
C ILE A 110 -2.67 4.17 -21.18
N HIS A 111 -3.28 3.27 -20.41
CA HIS A 111 -4.52 2.61 -20.82
C HIS A 111 -5.67 3.60 -20.94
N PHE A 112 -5.83 4.51 -19.96
CA PHE A 112 -6.87 5.53 -20.00
C PHE A 112 -6.60 6.69 -20.98
N LYS A 113 -5.36 6.93 -21.41
CA LYS A 113 -5.06 7.89 -22.49
C LYS A 113 -5.40 7.39 -23.89
N ARG A 114 -5.58 6.08 -24.07
CA ARG A 114 -5.90 5.46 -25.37
C ARG A 114 -7.40 5.28 -25.61
N VAL A 115 -8.22 5.44 -24.57
CA VAL A 115 -9.69 5.37 -24.62
C VAL A 115 -10.24 6.79 -24.75
#